data_AF-A0A955PQQ3-F1
#
_entry.id   AF-A0A955PQQ3-F1
#
_cell.length_a   1.000
_cell.length_b   1.000
_cell.length_c   1.000
_cell.angle_alpha   90.00
_cell.angle_beta   90.00
_cell.angle_gamma   90.00
#
_symmetry.space_group_name_H-M   'P 1'
#
loop_
_entity.id
_entity.type
_entity.pdbx_description
1 polymer ?
#
loop_
_entity_poly.entity_id
_entity_poly.type
_entity_poly.pdbx_seq_one_letter_code
_entity_poly.pdbx_strand_id
1 'polypeptide(L)'
;MLISRTLFIFQISILATVCWASAQEAVISSETATQVVEEATAPLAGASPEVGPTQTPVPSIADLTVDQLGDALLNVRASIAEATASAEATASERLTRLRDIENAIQRRMTIAKRREEINQSIAGVAEQVRKFENEGLSEPPPYTVEFLDELQDSHLAAKREIETDQLAVETAETQLTQANQAVQQAEQRRREVRDQLESATEDAARSDLERQLAIAKLDQRLAEHNRAYAAAQLAVAKLELEHDQKRETLVAKKIDAAKEDVLFTRSQLDEQREKLNILEEDLQQKLRVAQRTDAANQSRLAEARENLASARGEDQIRQRTEALAARE
;
A
#
# COMPACT_ATOMS: atom_id res chain seq x y z
N MET A 1 14.58 -15.88 -20.83
CA MET A 1 13.17 -16.12 -20.45
C MET A 1 12.86 -15.36 -19.14
N LEU A 2 13.01 -14.02 -19.15
CA LEU A 2 13.08 -13.20 -17.93
C LEU A 2 12.45 -11.79 -18.06
N ILE A 3 11.62 -11.56 -19.09
CA ILE A 3 10.99 -10.25 -19.33
C ILE A 3 9.50 -10.23 -18.89
N SER A 4 8.95 -11.36 -18.43
CA SER A 4 7.50 -11.47 -18.17
C SER A 4 7.01 -11.06 -16.78
N ARG A 5 7.88 -10.58 -15.87
CA ARG A 5 7.50 -10.31 -14.47
C ARG A 5 7.38 -8.83 -14.08
N THR A 6 7.96 -7.91 -14.84
CA THR A 6 7.91 -6.47 -14.53
C THR A 6 6.66 -5.76 -15.05
N LEU A 7 5.92 -6.37 -15.99
CA LEU A 7 4.71 -5.79 -16.57
C LEU A 7 3.43 -6.02 -15.75
N PHE A 8 3.47 -6.85 -14.71
CA PHE A 8 2.29 -7.17 -13.88
C PHE A 8 2.10 -6.20 -12.70
N ILE A 9 3.15 -5.50 -12.28
CA ILE A 9 3.09 -4.57 -11.12
C ILE A 9 2.55 -3.19 -11.55
N PHE A 10 2.70 -2.82 -12.84
CA PHE A 10 2.27 -1.50 -13.32
C PHE A 10 0.76 -1.39 -13.62
N GLN A 11 0.03 -2.50 -13.81
CA GLN A 11 -1.41 -2.45 -14.09
C GLN A 11 -2.32 -2.34 -12.87
N ILE A 12 -1.82 -2.65 -11.65
CA ILE A 12 -2.65 -2.55 -10.43
C ILE A 12 -2.70 -1.10 -9.92
N SER A 13 -1.69 -0.28 -10.19
CA SER A 13 -1.64 1.12 -9.72
C SER A 13 -2.57 2.09 -10.46
N ILE A 14 -3.05 1.76 -11.66
CA ILE A 14 -3.89 2.69 -12.46
C ILE A 14 -5.38 2.59 -12.10
N LEU A 15 -5.82 1.50 -11.46
CA LEU A 15 -7.23 1.34 -11.04
C LEU A 15 -7.57 1.98 -9.69
N ALA A 16 -6.57 2.36 -8.88
CA ALA A 16 -6.80 3.00 -7.59
C ALA A 16 -6.96 4.53 -7.67
N THR A 17 -6.51 5.17 -8.75
CA THR A 17 -6.42 6.64 -8.85
C THR A 17 -7.68 7.33 -9.40
N VAL A 18 -8.66 6.58 -9.91
CA VAL A 18 -9.84 7.16 -10.61
C VAL A 18 -11.08 7.31 -9.70
N CYS A 19 -11.03 6.85 -8.44
CA CYS A 19 -12.21 6.90 -7.56
C CYS A 19 -12.16 7.91 -6.39
N TRP A 20 -11.17 8.80 -6.33
CA TRP A 20 -10.99 9.69 -5.17
C TRP A 20 -11.05 11.19 -5.45
N ALA A 21 -11.41 11.60 -6.67
CA ALA A 21 -11.39 13.01 -7.10
C ALA A 21 -12.72 13.78 -6.89
N SER A 22 -13.63 13.34 -6.01
CA SER A 22 -14.94 14.00 -5.85
C SER A 22 -15.39 14.35 -4.42
N ALA A 23 -14.50 14.31 -3.42
CA ALA A 23 -14.90 14.54 -2.03
C ALA A 23 -14.22 15.75 -1.33
N GLN A 24 -13.52 16.62 -2.07
CA GLN A 24 -12.73 17.69 -1.46
C GLN A 24 -13.24 19.08 -1.84
N GLU A 25 -14.51 19.34 -1.51
CA GLU A 25 -15.07 20.69 -1.62
C GLU A 25 -16.22 20.89 -0.62
N ALA A 26 -15.89 20.90 0.68
CA ALA A 26 -16.67 21.59 1.70
C ALA A 26 -15.94 21.56 3.04
N VAL A 27 -16.10 22.64 3.82
CA VAL A 27 -15.72 22.80 5.22
C VAL A 27 -14.29 23.34 5.47
N ILE A 28 -14.10 24.59 5.06
CA ILE A 28 -13.30 25.56 5.83
C ILE A 28 -14.20 26.78 6.05
N SER A 29 -14.74 26.96 7.27
CA SER A 29 -14.95 28.27 7.90
C SER A 29 -15.70 28.16 9.24
N SER A 30 -15.27 29.03 10.17
CA SER A 30 -15.75 29.31 11.54
C SER A 30 -15.02 28.50 12.63
N GLU A 31 -14.52 29.09 13.73
CA GLU A 31 -14.77 30.40 14.32
C GLU A 31 -13.66 30.73 15.34
N THR A 32 -13.27 32.00 15.41
CA THR A 32 -12.36 32.59 16.41
C THR A 32 -13.15 33.28 17.51
N ALA A 33 -12.83 33.02 18.79
CA ALA A 33 -12.92 33.91 19.96
C ALA A 33 -12.83 33.09 21.27
N THR A 34 -12.26 33.47 22.44
CA THR A 34 -11.35 34.52 22.95
C THR A 34 -11.06 34.16 24.44
N GLN A 35 -9.84 34.45 24.92
CA GLN A 35 -9.35 34.73 26.31
C GLN A 35 -9.64 33.77 27.49
N VAL A 36 -8.60 33.22 28.15
CA VAL A 36 -7.75 33.77 29.25
C VAL A 36 -8.50 34.01 30.57
N VAL A 37 -8.24 33.13 31.56
CA VAL A 37 -8.06 33.48 32.99
C VAL A 37 -7.00 32.54 33.58
N GLU A 38 -6.04 33.17 34.25
CA GLU A 38 -4.93 32.65 35.05
C GLU A 38 -5.40 32.47 36.50
N GLU A 39 -5.08 31.37 37.19
CA GLU A 39 -4.62 31.40 38.59
C GLU A 39 -4.06 30.05 39.07
N ALA A 40 -2.93 30.13 39.76
CA ALA A 40 -2.20 29.03 40.37
C ALA A 40 -2.77 28.64 41.74
N THR A 41 -2.69 27.36 42.11
CA THR A 41 -2.37 26.92 43.49
C THR A 41 -2.20 25.40 43.58
N ALA A 42 -1.03 24.96 44.04
CA ALA A 42 -0.83 23.68 44.74
C ALA A 42 -0.89 23.99 46.26
N PRO A 43 -1.25 23.04 47.16
CA PRO A 43 -0.26 22.06 47.64
C PRO A 43 -0.77 20.67 48.10
N LEU A 44 0.20 19.74 48.19
CA LEU A 44 0.40 18.57 49.06
C LEU A 44 -0.76 17.67 49.60
N ALA A 45 -0.58 16.37 49.28
CA ALA A 45 -0.51 15.20 50.17
C ALA A 45 -1.73 14.73 51.00
N GLY A 46 -2.14 13.47 50.79
CA GLY A 46 -2.91 12.69 51.76
C GLY A 46 -3.59 11.42 51.22
N ALA A 47 -2.93 10.27 51.38
CA ALA A 47 -3.42 8.90 51.61
C ALA A 47 -4.64 8.29 50.85
N SER A 48 -4.36 7.12 50.23
CA SER A 48 -5.21 5.94 49.91
C SER A 48 -6.33 5.61 50.92
N PRO A 49 -7.28 4.68 50.64
CA PRO A 49 -7.29 3.63 49.60
C PRO A 49 -8.62 3.44 48.86
N GLU A 50 -8.62 2.87 47.65
CA GLU A 50 -9.73 1.99 47.26
C GLU A 50 -9.35 1.00 46.16
N VAL A 51 -9.72 -0.25 46.45
CA VAL A 51 -9.54 -1.45 45.67
C VAL A 51 -10.51 -1.39 44.47
N GLY A 52 -9.97 -1.15 43.28
CA GLY A 52 -10.67 -1.33 42.01
C GLY A 52 -10.28 -2.67 41.38
N PRO A 53 -11.24 -3.43 40.81
CA PRO A 53 -11.03 -4.81 40.41
C PRO A 53 -9.99 -4.89 39.30
N THR A 54 -9.12 -5.89 39.42
CA THR A 54 -8.22 -6.41 38.39
C THR A 54 -8.99 -6.56 37.08
N GLN A 55 -8.94 -5.55 36.23
CA GLN A 55 -9.31 -5.70 34.83
C GLN A 55 -8.25 -6.62 34.23
N THR A 56 -8.60 -7.90 34.09
CA THR A 56 -7.91 -8.80 33.16
C THR A 56 -7.78 -8.04 31.84
N PRO A 57 -6.55 -7.82 31.34
CA PRO A 57 -6.36 -7.11 30.10
C PRO A 57 -7.04 -7.93 29.01
N VAL A 58 -8.17 -7.42 28.51
CA VAL A 58 -8.76 -7.91 27.27
C VAL A 58 -7.66 -7.76 26.23
N PRO A 59 -7.22 -8.85 25.57
CA PRO A 59 -6.14 -8.75 24.59
C PRO A 59 -6.54 -7.71 23.56
N SER A 60 -5.72 -6.67 23.42
CA SER A 60 -5.89 -5.66 22.39
C SER A 60 -6.00 -6.38 21.06
N ILE A 61 -7.11 -6.18 20.35
CA ILE A 61 -7.38 -6.79 19.03
C ILE A 61 -6.23 -6.52 18.04
N ALA A 62 -5.36 -5.54 18.32
CA ALA A 62 -4.20 -5.19 17.52
C ALA A 62 -3.16 -6.32 17.37
N ASP A 63 -2.92 -7.13 18.41
CA ASP A 63 -1.75 -8.04 18.46
C ASP A 63 -2.12 -9.53 18.41
N LEU A 64 -3.21 -9.87 17.71
CA LEU A 64 -3.59 -11.27 17.52
C LEU A 64 -2.55 -12.01 16.66
N THR A 65 -2.11 -13.16 17.16
CA THR A 65 -1.29 -14.13 16.44
C THR A 65 -2.07 -14.75 15.26
N VAL A 66 -1.37 -15.38 14.32
CA VAL A 66 -2.00 -16.07 13.17
C VAL A 66 -3.01 -17.12 13.65
N ASP A 67 -2.72 -17.84 14.73
CA ASP A 67 -3.61 -18.85 15.31
C ASP A 67 -4.87 -18.21 15.90
N GLN A 68 -4.72 -17.13 16.67
CA GLN A 68 -5.86 -16.37 17.20
C GLN A 68 -6.72 -15.74 16.11
N LEU A 69 -6.13 -15.31 14.99
CA LEU A 69 -6.86 -14.85 13.81
C LEU A 69 -7.59 -16.00 13.11
N GLY A 70 -7.00 -17.21 13.12
CA GLY A 70 -7.64 -18.44 12.65
C GLY A 70 -8.90 -18.78 13.45
N ASP A 71 -8.83 -18.73 14.77
CA ASP A 71 -10.00 -18.95 15.65
C ASP A 71 -11.07 -17.88 15.42
N ALA A 72 -10.67 -16.61 15.30
CA ALA A 72 -11.60 -15.53 14.98
C ALA A 72 -12.30 -15.72 13.62
N LEU A 73 -11.57 -16.21 12.61
CA LEU A 73 -12.10 -16.54 11.29
C LEU A 73 -13.12 -17.68 11.37
N LEU A 74 -12.86 -18.73 12.15
CA LEU A 74 -13.80 -19.83 12.36
C LEU A 74 -15.10 -19.34 13.00
N ASN A 75 -15.01 -18.47 14.02
CA ASN A 75 -16.19 -17.88 14.67
C ASN A 75 -17.02 -17.01 13.70
N VAL A 76 -16.37 -16.23 12.84
CA VAL A 76 -17.08 -15.41 11.83
C VAL A 76 -17.74 -16.30 10.77
N ARG A 77 -17.07 -17.37 10.32
CA ARG A 77 -17.64 -18.34 9.39
C ARG A 77 -18.85 -19.07 9.96
N ALA A 78 -18.81 -19.45 11.24
CA ALA A 78 -19.97 -20.01 11.92
C ALA A 78 -21.15 -19.02 11.92
N SER A 79 -20.88 -17.74 12.21
CA SER A 79 -21.88 -16.66 12.17
C SER A 79 -22.44 -16.43 10.75
N ILE A 80 -21.62 -16.57 9.71
CA ILE A 80 -22.05 -16.50 8.30
C ILE A 80 -22.98 -17.67 7.95
N ALA A 81 -22.63 -18.88 8.38
CA ALA A 81 -23.45 -20.07 8.13
C ALA A 81 -24.84 -19.95 8.78
N GLU A 82 -24.89 -19.46 10.03
CA GLU A 82 -26.13 -19.17 10.73
C GLU A 82 -26.94 -18.06 10.01
N ALA A 83 -26.31 -16.96 9.63
CA ALA A 83 -26.99 -15.86 8.92
C ALA A 83 -27.52 -16.28 7.55
N THR A 84 -26.85 -17.19 6.84
CA THR A 84 -27.26 -17.69 5.52
C THR A 84 -28.51 -18.59 5.61
N ALA A 85 -28.72 -19.24 6.76
CA ALA A 85 -29.91 -20.07 6.99
C ALA A 85 -31.19 -19.24 7.27
N SER A 86 -31.06 -17.93 7.51
CA SER A 86 -32.19 -17.03 7.74
C SER A 86 -32.69 -16.39 6.43
N ALA A 87 -34.00 -16.38 6.22
CA ALA A 87 -34.65 -15.89 4.98
C ALA A 87 -35.00 -14.38 5.00
N GLU A 88 -34.63 -13.65 6.04
CA GLU A 88 -35.00 -12.25 6.21
C GLU A 88 -34.12 -11.29 5.37
N ALA A 89 -34.69 -10.22 4.82
CA ALA A 89 -33.92 -9.21 4.07
C ALA A 89 -32.79 -8.58 4.91
N THR A 90 -32.99 -8.51 6.23
CA THR A 90 -32.06 -8.05 7.26
C THR A 90 -30.84 -8.99 7.40
N ALA A 91 -31.03 -10.28 7.09
CA ALA A 91 -29.97 -11.26 7.05
C ALA A 91 -28.98 -10.96 5.91
N SER A 92 -29.42 -10.34 4.80
CA SER A 92 -28.56 -10.00 3.67
C SER A 92 -27.54 -8.89 4.00
N GLU A 93 -27.96 -7.85 4.72
CA GLU A 93 -27.09 -6.77 5.17
C GLU A 93 -26.08 -7.27 6.21
N ARG A 94 -26.58 -8.02 7.22
CA ARG A 94 -25.74 -8.68 8.22
C ARG A 94 -24.71 -9.62 7.57
N LEU A 95 -25.13 -10.42 6.60
CA LEU A 95 -24.26 -11.35 5.87
C LEU A 95 -23.15 -10.61 5.13
N THR A 96 -23.47 -9.47 4.51
CA THR A 96 -22.49 -8.63 3.81
C THR A 96 -21.42 -8.14 4.77
N ARG A 97 -21.81 -7.59 5.93
CA ARG A 97 -20.84 -7.14 6.96
C ARG A 97 -20.01 -8.26 7.56
N LEU A 98 -20.59 -9.44 7.77
CA LEU A 98 -19.84 -10.59 8.24
C LEU A 98 -18.79 -11.05 7.22
N ARG A 99 -19.12 -11.03 5.92
CA ARG A 99 -18.15 -11.29 4.83
C ARG A 99 -17.05 -10.24 4.77
N ASP A 100 -17.39 -8.97 4.96
CA ASP A 100 -16.40 -7.89 5.05
C ASP A 100 -15.43 -8.12 6.21
N ILE A 101 -15.94 -8.55 7.38
CA ILE A 101 -15.11 -8.90 8.54
C ILE A 101 -14.23 -10.12 8.25
N GLU A 102 -14.76 -11.17 7.61
CA GLU A 102 -13.97 -12.32 7.17
C GLU A 102 -12.80 -11.87 6.28
N ASN A 103 -13.07 -11.04 5.28
CA ASN A 103 -12.06 -10.52 4.37
C ASN A 103 -11.01 -9.68 5.11
N ALA A 104 -11.41 -8.88 6.10
CA ALA A 104 -10.49 -8.10 6.92
C ALA A 104 -9.58 -9.00 7.77
N ILE A 105 -10.12 -10.07 8.37
CA ILE A 105 -9.33 -11.05 9.13
C ILE A 105 -8.34 -11.78 8.22
N GLN A 106 -8.75 -12.20 7.03
CA GLN A 106 -7.85 -12.86 6.07
C GLN A 106 -6.69 -11.95 5.67
N ARG A 107 -6.94 -10.66 5.38
CA ARG A 107 -5.89 -9.67 5.11
C ARG A 107 -4.92 -9.53 6.29
N ARG A 108 -5.43 -9.53 7.53
CA ARG A 108 -4.61 -9.52 8.75
C ARG A 108 -3.73 -10.76 8.88
N MET A 109 -4.21 -11.93 8.49
CA MET A 109 -3.37 -13.14 8.48
C MET A 109 -2.24 -13.04 7.45
N THR A 110 -2.52 -12.51 6.26
CA THR A 110 -1.51 -12.30 5.22
C THR A 110 -0.41 -11.33 5.67
N ILE A 111 -0.78 -10.18 6.24
CA ILE A 111 0.21 -9.20 6.71
C ILE A 111 1.02 -9.74 7.90
N ALA A 112 0.42 -10.55 8.77
CA ALA A 112 1.14 -11.20 9.87
C ALA A 112 2.21 -12.19 9.38
N LYS A 113 1.93 -12.95 8.31
CA LYS A 113 2.93 -13.81 7.66
C LYS A 113 4.05 -13.00 7.02
N ARG A 114 3.70 -11.94 6.28
CA ARG A 114 4.68 -11.03 5.67
C ARG A 114 5.63 -10.43 6.72
N ARG A 115 5.09 -10.03 7.88
CA ARG A 115 5.91 -9.53 8.99
C ARG A 115 6.95 -10.54 9.46
N GLU A 116 6.57 -11.81 9.59
CA GLU A 116 7.48 -12.89 9.97
C GLU A 116 8.57 -13.12 8.91
N GLU A 117 8.22 -13.12 7.63
CA GLU A 117 9.18 -13.23 6.53
C GLU A 117 10.23 -12.11 6.56
N ILE A 118 9.80 -10.86 6.82
CA ILE A 118 10.73 -9.71 6.89
C ILE A 118 11.63 -9.82 8.12
N ASN A 119 11.10 -10.23 9.27
CA ASN A 119 11.92 -10.46 10.47
C ASN A 119 13.02 -11.51 10.22
N GLN A 120 12.69 -12.59 9.50
CA GLN A 120 13.68 -13.59 9.09
C GLN A 120 14.71 -13.01 8.12
N SER A 121 14.29 -12.16 7.18
CA SER A 121 15.21 -11.44 6.28
C SER A 121 16.15 -10.52 7.04
N ILE A 122 15.65 -9.76 8.02
CA ILE A 122 16.45 -8.89 8.89
C ILE A 122 17.50 -9.71 9.66
N ALA A 123 17.10 -10.86 10.21
CA ALA A 123 18.03 -11.77 10.86
C ALA A 123 19.10 -12.29 9.89
N GLY A 124 18.72 -12.60 8.65
CA GLY A 124 19.65 -12.99 7.58
C GLY A 124 20.65 -11.89 7.22
N VAL A 125 20.22 -10.63 7.13
CA VAL A 125 21.14 -9.50 6.92
C VAL A 125 22.09 -9.33 8.11
N ALA A 126 21.59 -9.48 9.34
CA ALA A 126 22.44 -9.41 10.54
C ALA A 126 23.49 -10.54 10.56
N GLU A 127 23.15 -11.74 10.09
CA GLU A 127 24.11 -12.82 9.91
C GLU A 127 25.15 -12.49 8.85
N GLN A 128 24.74 -11.93 7.70
CA GLN A 128 25.68 -11.48 6.66
C GLN A 128 26.64 -10.40 7.16
N VAL A 129 26.18 -9.48 8.00
CA VAL A 129 27.04 -8.47 8.65
C VAL A 129 28.07 -9.14 9.53
N ARG A 130 27.67 -10.07 10.42
CA ARG A 130 28.62 -10.80 11.27
C ARG A 130 29.62 -11.60 10.47
N LYS A 131 29.16 -12.22 9.38
CA LYS A 131 30.02 -13.02 8.50
C LYS A 131 31.06 -12.14 7.80
N PHE A 132 30.63 -10.99 7.30
CA PHE A 132 31.53 -9.97 6.74
C PHE A 132 32.54 -9.45 7.77
N GLU A 133 32.12 -9.21 9.01
CA GLU A 133 33.02 -8.74 10.08
C GLU A 133 34.08 -9.77 10.48
N ASN A 134 33.78 -11.07 10.34
CA ASN A 134 34.71 -12.15 10.69
C ASN A 134 35.59 -12.60 9.52
N GLU A 135 35.03 -12.69 8.31
CA GLU A 135 35.66 -13.31 7.14
C GLU A 135 36.09 -12.26 6.09
N GLY A 136 35.59 -11.03 6.18
CA GLY A 136 35.81 -9.98 5.19
C GLY A 136 34.95 -10.15 3.93
N LEU A 137 35.44 -9.64 2.81
CA LEU A 137 34.82 -9.86 1.50
C LEU A 137 35.03 -11.31 1.07
N SER A 138 34.03 -11.90 0.41
CA SER A 138 34.08 -13.28 -0.06
C SER A 138 35.12 -13.51 -1.16
N GLU A 139 35.42 -12.46 -1.93
CA GLU A 139 36.46 -12.48 -2.95
C GLU A 139 37.80 -12.07 -2.33
N PRO A 140 38.90 -12.79 -2.62
CA PRO A 140 40.21 -12.37 -2.16
C PRO A 140 40.71 -11.16 -2.98
N PRO A 141 41.46 -10.24 -2.37
CA PRO A 141 42.09 -9.13 -3.09
C PRO A 141 43.19 -9.66 -4.05
N PRO A 142 43.58 -8.88 -5.09
CA PRO A 142 43.11 -7.53 -5.41
C PRO A 142 41.72 -7.51 -6.06
N TYR A 143 40.91 -6.52 -5.72
CA TYR A 143 39.55 -6.37 -6.22
C TYR A 143 39.55 -5.76 -7.63
N THR A 144 38.60 -6.20 -8.46
CA THR A 144 38.40 -5.64 -9.80
C THR A 144 37.59 -4.34 -9.72
N VAL A 145 37.75 -3.47 -10.71
CA VAL A 145 36.89 -2.25 -10.81
C VAL A 145 35.42 -2.63 -11.01
N GLU A 146 35.15 -3.68 -11.78
CA GLU A 146 33.79 -4.20 -12.00
C GLU A 146 33.12 -4.64 -10.69
N PHE A 147 33.87 -5.30 -9.79
CA PHE A 147 33.38 -5.65 -8.46
C PHE A 147 33.02 -4.42 -7.62
N LEU A 148 33.86 -3.37 -7.67
CA LEU A 148 33.57 -2.12 -6.97
C LEU A 148 32.34 -1.42 -7.58
N ASP A 149 32.20 -1.42 -8.90
CA ASP A 149 31.06 -0.84 -9.61
C ASP A 149 29.76 -1.58 -9.24
N GLU A 150 29.77 -2.92 -9.18
CA GLU A 150 28.63 -3.73 -8.73
C GLU A 150 28.21 -3.40 -7.29
N LEU A 151 29.18 -3.18 -6.39
CA LEU A 151 28.89 -2.76 -5.03
C LEU A 151 28.29 -1.34 -4.99
N GLN A 152 28.80 -0.40 -5.81
CA GLN A 152 28.25 0.96 -5.91
C GLN A 152 26.82 0.95 -6.46
N ASP A 153 26.55 0.16 -7.50
CA ASP A 153 25.21 -0.01 -8.05
C ASP A 153 24.26 -0.62 -7.02
N SER A 154 24.72 -1.62 -6.26
CA SER A 154 23.96 -2.21 -5.15
C SER A 154 23.66 -1.20 -4.05
N HIS A 155 24.60 -0.29 -3.76
CA HIS A 155 24.43 0.78 -2.76
C HIS A 155 23.41 1.83 -3.23
N LEU A 156 23.49 2.25 -4.49
CA LEU A 156 22.52 3.17 -5.08
C LEU A 156 21.12 2.55 -5.15
N ALA A 157 21.03 1.25 -5.50
CA ALA A 157 19.77 0.53 -5.47
C ALA A 157 19.19 0.51 -4.04
N ALA A 158 19.99 0.15 -3.03
CA ALA A 158 19.54 0.14 -1.64
C ALA A 158 19.05 1.51 -1.15
N LYS A 159 19.71 2.61 -1.56
CA LYS A 159 19.23 3.97 -1.25
C LYS A 159 17.88 4.30 -1.87
N ARG A 160 17.64 3.90 -3.13
CA ARG A 160 16.35 4.10 -3.80
C ARG A 160 15.23 3.28 -3.15
N GLU A 161 15.53 2.07 -2.69
CA GLU A 161 14.57 1.26 -1.93
C GLU A 161 14.23 1.94 -0.60
N ILE A 162 15.22 2.46 0.13
CA ILE A 162 14.99 3.24 1.37
C ILE A 162 14.07 4.45 1.13
N GLU A 163 14.27 5.20 0.05
CA GLU A 163 13.39 6.32 -0.32
C GLU A 163 11.95 5.85 -0.61
N THR A 164 11.81 4.70 -1.27
CA THR A 164 10.51 4.08 -1.57
C THR A 164 9.82 3.60 -0.28
N ASP A 165 10.56 2.99 0.63
CA ASP A 165 10.07 2.51 1.92
C ASP A 165 9.65 3.66 2.84
N GLN A 166 10.36 4.79 2.81
CA GLN A 166 9.94 6.00 3.52
C GLN A 166 8.56 6.48 3.07
N LEU A 167 8.33 6.54 1.75
CA LEU A 167 7.02 6.88 1.20
C LEU A 167 5.94 5.86 1.58
N ALA A 168 6.31 4.57 1.64
CA ALA A 168 5.41 3.51 2.09
C ALA A 168 5.03 3.67 3.57
N VAL A 169 5.97 4.06 4.43
CA VAL A 169 5.70 4.38 5.85
C VAL A 169 4.74 5.56 5.96
N GLU A 170 5.00 6.67 5.27
CA GLU A 170 4.13 7.86 5.28
C GLU A 170 2.69 7.53 4.82
N THR A 171 2.59 6.71 3.77
CA THR A 171 1.30 6.23 3.25
C THR A 171 0.58 5.37 4.30
N ALA A 172 1.29 4.46 4.97
CA ALA A 172 0.71 3.61 6.00
C ALA A 172 0.30 4.41 7.26
N GLU A 173 1.01 5.47 7.62
CA GLU A 173 0.63 6.39 8.71
C GLU A 173 -0.67 7.15 8.38
N THR A 174 -0.80 7.60 7.14
CA THR A 174 -2.03 8.23 6.65
C THR A 174 -3.21 7.25 6.70
N GLN A 175 -3.01 6.01 6.24
CA GLN A 175 -4.03 4.96 6.29
C GLN A 175 -4.45 4.62 7.72
N LEU A 176 -3.50 4.53 8.66
CA LEU A 176 -3.80 4.30 10.07
C LEU A 176 -4.61 5.46 10.67
N THR A 177 -4.28 6.70 10.31
CA THR A 177 -5.02 7.88 10.74
C THR A 177 -6.47 7.84 10.25
N GLN A 178 -6.69 7.54 8.97
CA GLN A 178 -8.03 7.37 8.41
C GLN A 178 -8.80 6.22 9.08
N ALA A 179 -8.14 5.10 9.35
CA ALA A 179 -8.76 3.97 10.04
C ALA A 179 -9.15 4.31 11.49
N ASN A 180 -8.35 5.11 12.19
CA ASN A 180 -8.68 5.62 13.52
C ASN A 180 -9.94 6.49 13.49
N GLN A 181 -10.06 7.39 12.50
CA GLN A 181 -11.26 8.21 12.31
C GLN A 181 -12.49 7.35 12.01
N ALA A 182 -12.35 6.31 11.17
CA ALA A 182 -13.44 5.40 10.85
C ALA A 182 -13.96 4.62 12.08
N VAL A 183 -13.06 4.21 13.00
CA VAL A 183 -13.47 3.60 14.28
C VAL A 183 -14.28 4.59 15.12
N GLN A 184 -13.83 5.84 15.24
CA GLN A 184 -14.54 6.87 16.00
C GLN A 184 -15.94 7.14 15.42
N GLN A 185 -16.05 7.23 14.09
CA GLN A 185 -17.34 7.41 13.40
C GLN A 185 -18.28 6.22 13.62
N ALA A 186 -17.76 4.99 13.54
CA ALA A 186 -18.55 3.78 13.75
C ALA A 186 -19.03 3.67 15.23
N GLU A 187 -18.16 4.01 16.19
CA GLU A 187 -18.54 4.08 17.60
C GLU A 187 -19.63 5.13 17.86
N GLN A 188 -19.48 6.32 17.27
CA GLN A 188 -20.45 7.41 17.42
C GLN A 188 -21.81 7.00 16.87
N ARG A 189 -21.86 6.43 15.65
CA ARG A 189 -23.09 5.91 15.06
C ARG A 189 -23.74 4.83 15.93
N ARG A 190 -22.95 3.92 16.51
CA ARG A 190 -23.48 2.91 17.43
C ARG A 190 -24.10 3.54 18.67
N ARG A 191 -23.48 4.58 19.24
CA ARG A 191 -24.02 5.31 20.40
C ARG A 191 -25.32 6.00 20.05
N GLU A 192 -25.36 6.72 18.93
CA GLU A 192 -26.57 7.41 18.45
C GLU A 192 -27.76 6.46 18.27
N VAL A 193 -27.56 5.30 17.62
CA VAL A 193 -28.62 4.31 17.42
C VAL A 193 -29.07 3.68 18.75
N ARG A 194 -28.14 3.46 19.69
CA ARG A 194 -28.48 2.98 21.03
C ARG A 194 -29.33 4.00 21.78
N ASP A 195 -28.92 5.27 21.77
CA ASP A 195 -29.62 6.33 22.49
C ASP A 195 -31.03 6.56 21.88
N GLN A 196 -31.17 6.46 20.55
CA GLN A 196 -32.47 6.43 19.87
C GLN A 196 -33.34 5.25 20.32
N LEU A 197 -32.76 4.04 20.41
CA LEU A 197 -33.46 2.84 20.87
C LEU A 197 -34.00 2.99 22.31
N GLU A 198 -33.21 3.58 23.20
CA GLU A 198 -33.61 3.84 24.60
C GLU A 198 -34.79 4.84 24.67
N SER A 199 -34.83 5.83 23.77
CA SER A 199 -35.89 6.83 23.70
C SER A 199 -37.17 6.38 22.97
N ALA A 200 -37.10 5.27 22.22
CA ALA A 200 -38.23 4.80 21.42
C ALA A 200 -39.33 4.21 22.30
N THR A 201 -40.57 4.62 22.06
CA THR A 201 -41.77 4.16 22.79
C THR A 201 -42.65 3.21 21.98
N GLU A 202 -42.53 3.20 20.65
CA GLU A 202 -43.32 2.35 19.76
C GLU A 202 -42.59 1.03 19.46
N ASP A 203 -43.30 -0.10 19.55
CA ASP A 203 -42.73 -1.44 19.38
C ASP A 203 -42.15 -1.67 17.97
N ALA A 204 -42.81 -1.15 16.94
CA ALA A 204 -42.31 -1.26 15.55
C ALA A 204 -41.00 -0.48 15.36
N ALA A 205 -40.92 0.74 15.90
CA ALA A 205 -39.71 1.57 15.85
C ALA A 205 -38.56 0.93 16.66
N ARG A 206 -38.86 0.33 17.82
CA ARG A 206 -37.87 -0.41 18.62
C ARG A 206 -37.26 -1.58 17.87
N SER A 207 -38.08 -2.43 17.25
CA SER A 207 -37.60 -3.58 16.47
C SER A 207 -36.65 -3.16 15.33
N ASP A 208 -36.95 -2.07 14.63
CA ASP A 208 -36.07 -1.56 13.58
C ASP A 208 -34.77 -0.96 14.14
N LEU A 209 -34.83 -0.25 15.27
CA LEU A 209 -33.64 0.29 15.95
C LEU A 209 -32.75 -0.81 16.55
N GLU A 210 -33.32 -1.90 17.06
CA GLU A 210 -32.55 -3.07 17.52
C GLU A 210 -31.74 -3.68 16.38
N ARG A 211 -32.34 -3.79 15.21
CA ARG A 211 -31.68 -4.26 13.99
C ARG A 211 -30.58 -3.30 13.55
N GLN A 212 -30.85 -2.00 13.51
CA GLN A 212 -29.83 -0.99 13.18
C GLN A 212 -28.67 -1.03 14.17
N LEU A 213 -28.94 -1.25 15.46
CA LEU A 213 -27.91 -1.38 16.48
C LEU A 213 -27.05 -2.63 16.26
N ALA A 214 -27.65 -3.74 15.83
CA ALA A 214 -26.90 -4.95 15.47
C ALA A 214 -25.96 -4.71 14.27
N ILE A 215 -26.42 -3.99 13.24
CA ILE A 215 -25.58 -3.59 12.11
C ILE A 215 -24.47 -2.63 12.55
N ALA A 216 -24.78 -1.60 13.35
CA ALA A 216 -23.79 -0.65 13.85
C ALA A 216 -22.69 -1.31 14.70
N LYS A 217 -23.03 -2.35 15.47
CA LYS A 217 -22.04 -3.18 16.18
C LYS A 217 -21.10 -3.94 15.23
N LEU A 218 -21.63 -4.46 14.11
CA LEU A 218 -20.80 -5.12 13.09
C LEU A 218 -19.91 -4.11 12.36
N ASP A 219 -20.44 -2.93 12.04
CA ASP A 219 -19.67 -1.84 11.42
C ASP A 219 -18.52 -1.39 12.33
N GLN A 220 -18.77 -1.22 13.64
CA GLN A 220 -17.71 -0.94 14.62
C GLN A 220 -16.64 -2.03 14.60
N ARG A 221 -17.05 -3.30 14.68
CA ARG A 221 -16.11 -4.43 14.67
C ARG A 221 -15.29 -4.48 13.37
N LEU A 222 -15.91 -4.22 12.22
CA LEU A 222 -15.23 -4.12 10.93
C LEU A 222 -14.19 -2.99 10.94
N ALA A 223 -14.56 -1.79 11.43
CA ALA A 223 -13.65 -0.66 11.56
C ALA A 223 -12.45 -0.99 12.47
N GLU A 224 -12.66 -1.70 13.59
CA GLU A 224 -11.59 -2.15 14.48
C GLU A 224 -10.63 -3.14 13.78
N HIS A 225 -11.16 -4.08 13.00
CA HIS A 225 -10.31 -4.99 12.21
C HIS A 225 -9.51 -4.24 11.13
N ASN A 226 -10.11 -3.26 10.46
CA ASN A 226 -9.42 -2.44 9.47
C ASN A 226 -8.34 -1.56 10.10
N ARG A 227 -8.59 -0.97 11.28
CA ARG A 227 -7.56 -0.25 12.06
C ARG A 227 -6.41 -1.16 12.44
N ALA A 228 -6.69 -2.37 12.95
CA ALA A 228 -5.66 -3.33 13.30
C ALA A 228 -4.83 -3.76 12.06
N TYR A 229 -5.48 -3.90 10.90
CA TYR A 229 -4.78 -4.16 9.64
C TYR A 229 -3.87 -2.99 9.23
N ALA A 230 -4.35 -1.75 9.27
CA ALA A 230 -3.55 -0.57 8.94
C ALA A 230 -2.35 -0.39 9.88
N ALA A 231 -2.54 -0.66 11.18
CA ALA A 231 -1.44 -0.65 12.15
C ALA A 231 -0.39 -1.73 11.84
N ALA A 232 -0.82 -2.92 11.45
CA ALA A 232 0.09 -3.99 11.05
C ALA A 232 0.83 -3.69 9.73
N GLN A 233 0.18 -3.02 8.76
CA GLN A 233 0.84 -2.54 7.55
C GLN A 233 1.91 -1.50 7.86
N LEU A 234 1.62 -0.56 8.76
CA LEU A 234 2.63 0.41 9.22
C LEU A 234 3.82 -0.27 9.89
N ALA A 235 3.57 -1.27 10.73
CA ALA A 235 4.65 -2.04 11.36
C ALA A 235 5.50 -2.79 10.32
N VAL A 236 4.87 -3.38 9.29
CA VAL A 236 5.58 -4.03 8.18
C VAL A 236 6.42 -3.04 7.38
N ALA A 237 5.86 -1.88 6.99
CA ALA A 237 6.59 -0.86 6.24
C ALA A 237 7.82 -0.35 7.03
N LYS A 238 7.69 -0.18 8.35
CA LYS A 238 8.81 0.20 9.23
C LYS A 238 9.90 -0.88 9.29
N LEU A 239 9.52 -2.16 9.27
CA LEU A 239 10.48 -3.27 9.23
C LEU A 239 11.17 -3.41 7.87
N GLU A 240 10.46 -3.16 6.76
CA GLU A 240 11.06 -3.13 5.41
C GLU A 240 12.10 -2.01 5.33
N LEU A 241 11.75 -0.82 5.81
CA LEU A 241 12.70 0.30 5.91
C LEU A 241 13.93 -0.05 6.76
N GLU A 242 13.75 -0.69 7.93
CA GLU A 242 14.86 -1.13 8.78
C GLU A 242 15.74 -2.17 8.08
N HIS A 243 15.12 -3.12 7.37
CA HIS A 243 15.82 -4.15 6.60
C HIS A 243 16.74 -3.51 5.56
N ASP A 244 16.22 -2.58 4.77
CA ASP A 244 16.97 -1.97 3.67
C ASP A 244 18.02 -0.97 4.15
N GLN A 245 17.78 -0.28 5.27
CA GLN A 245 18.82 0.50 5.96
C GLN A 245 20.00 -0.37 6.41
N LYS A 246 19.74 -1.54 7.01
CA LYS A 246 20.81 -2.48 7.41
C LYS A 246 21.56 -3.02 6.20
N ARG A 247 20.85 -3.32 5.11
CA ARG A 247 21.44 -3.79 3.86
C ARG A 247 22.33 -2.72 3.23
N GLU A 248 21.88 -1.47 3.16
CA GLU A 248 22.66 -0.34 2.68
C GLU A 248 23.96 -0.18 3.49
N THR A 249 23.85 -0.26 4.83
CA THR A 249 25.02 -0.16 5.72
C THR A 249 26.02 -1.28 5.47
N LEU A 250 25.55 -2.52 5.27
CA LEU A 250 26.42 -3.65 4.92
C LEU A 250 27.14 -3.40 3.59
N VAL A 251 26.43 -2.95 2.55
CA VAL A 251 27.04 -2.68 1.24
C VAL A 251 28.04 -1.54 1.33
N ALA A 252 27.73 -0.46 2.07
CA ALA A 252 28.66 0.64 2.30
C ALA A 252 29.97 0.16 2.96
N LYS A 253 29.87 -0.68 4.00
CA LYS A 253 31.05 -1.31 4.63
C LYS A 253 31.87 -2.16 3.64
N LYS A 254 31.20 -2.91 2.76
CA LYS A 254 31.87 -3.71 1.72
C LYS A 254 32.60 -2.84 0.71
N ILE A 255 31.99 -1.73 0.28
CA ILE A 255 32.62 -0.75 -0.60
C ILE A 255 33.90 -0.21 0.04
N ASP A 256 33.84 0.19 1.30
CA ASP A 256 34.99 0.78 1.98
C ASP A 256 36.13 -0.22 2.15
N ALA A 257 35.82 -1.49 2.45
CA ALA A 257 36.82 -2.56 2.45
C ALA A 257 37.42 -2.84 1.06
N ALA A 258 36.60 -2.81 0.00
CA ALA A 258 37.05 -3.09 -1.36
C ALA A 258 37.96 -1.99 -1.92
N LYS A 259 37.67 -0.71 -1.60
CA LYS A 259 38.39 0.46 -2.13
C LYS A 259 39.90 0.45 -1.86
N GLU A 260 40.34 -0.18 -0.77
CA GLU A 260 41.76 -0.17 -0.38
C GLU A 260 42.64 -1.03 -1.29
N ASP A 261 42.07 -2.07 -1.91
CA ASP A 261 42.82 -3.10 -2.68
C ASP A 261 42.35 -3.24 -4.14
N VAL A 262 41.81 -2.18 -4.75
CA VAL A 262 41.36 -2.21 -6.16
C VAL A 262 42.54 -2.10 -7.11
N LEU A 263 42.62 -3.03 -8.08
CA LEU A 263 43.57 -2.95 -9.20
C LEU A 263 42.82 -2.99 -10.53
N PHE A 264 43.08 -1.97 -11.36
CA PHE A 264 42.65 -1.94 -12.76
C PHE A 264 43.75 -2.51 -13.66
N THR A 265 43.55 -3.74 -14.12
CA THR A 265 44.52 -4.43 -14.98
C THR A 265 44.26 -4.14 -16.46
N ARG A 266 45.29 -4.29 -17.30
CA ARG A 266 45.15 -4.09 -18.75
C ARG A 266 44.19 -5.09 -19.40
N SER A 267 44.14 -6.32 -18.89
CA SER A 267 43.18 -7.33 -19.35
C SER A 267 41.74 -6.90 -19.10
N GLN A 268 41.45 -6.27 -17.96
CA GLN A 268 40.12 -5.73 -17.66
C GLN A 268 39.76 -4.56 -18.58
N LEU A 269 40.71 -3.69 -18.90
CA LEU A 269 40.48 -2.63 -19.89
C LEU A 269 40.11 -3.21 -21.26
N ASP A 270 40.82 -4.24 -21.72
CA ASP A 270 40.55 -4.87 -23.01
C ASP A 270 39.19 -5.60 -23.00
N GLU A 271 38.83 -6.26 -21.91
CA GLU A 271 37.50 -6.87 -21.73
C GLU A 271 36.38 -5.82 -21.74
N GLN A 272 36.55 -4.70 -21.04
CA GLN A 272 35.57 -3.61 -21.02
C GLN A 272 35.43 -2.94 -22.39
N ARG A 273 36.51 -2.81 -23.15
CA ARG A 273 36.44 -2.32 -24.55
C ARG A 273 35.63 -3.27 -25.42
N GLU A 274 35.82 -4.57 -25.27
CA GLU A 274 35.04 -5.55 -26.03
C GLU A 274 33.55 -5.53 -25.64
N LYS A 275 33.23 -5.48 -24.35
CA LYS A 275 31.85 -5.32 -23.86
C LYS A 275 31.19 -4.06 -24.44
N LEU A 276 31.92 -2.93 -24.47
CA LEU A 276 31.43 -1.67 -25.04
C LEU A 276 31.22 -1.74 -26.56
N ASN A 277 32.13 -2.38 -27.31
CA ASN A 277 31.97 -2.57 -28.74
C ASN A 277 30.70 -3.39 -29.05
N ILE A 278 30.48 -4.49 -28.32
CA ILE A 278 29.28 -5.33 -28.47
C ILE A 278 28.01 -4.53 -28.14
N LEU A 279 28.03 -3.75 -27.06
CA LEU A 279 26.90 -2.91 -26.67
C LEU A 279 26.60 -1.82 -27.70
N GLU A 280 27.65 -1.21 -28.28
CA GLU A 280 27.51 -0.22 -29.35
C GLU A 280 26.83 -0.84 -30.57
N GLU A 281 27.27 -2.02 -31.01
CA GLU A 281 26.68 -2.72 -32.15
C GLU A 281 25.18 -3.05 -31.90
N ASP A 282 24.83 -3.53 -30.71
CA ASP A 282 23.44 -3.83 -30.32
C ASP A 282 22.58 -2.55 -30.30
N LEU A 283 23.07 -1.46 -29.70
CA LEU A 283 22.36 -0.18 -29.67
C LEU A 283 22.19 0.42 -31.06
N GLN A 284 23.20 0.33 -31.92
CA GLN A 284 23.10 0.75 -33.33
C GLN A 284 22.07 -0.09 -34.10
N GLN A 285 21.98 -1.39 -33.83
CA GLN A 285 20.94 -2.25 -34.41
C GLN A 285 19.54 -1.85 -33.93
N LYS A 286 19.36 -1.65 -32.62
CA LYS A 286 18.09 -1.19 -32.03
C LYS A 286 17.66 0.17 -32.59
N LEU A 287 18.59 1.11 -32.74
CA LEU A 287 18.34 2.41 -33.34
C LEU A 287 17.84 2.28 -34.78
N ARG A 288 18.50 1.45 -35.60
CA ARG A 288 18.07 1.20 -36.99
C ARG A 288 16.67 0.59 -37.07
N VAL A 289 16.32 -0.32 -36.16
CA VAL A 289 14.98 -0.89 -36.08
C VAL A 289 13.96 0.18 -35.69
N ALA A 290 14.23 0.95 -34.64
CA ALA A 290 13.34 2.02 -34.17
C ALA A 290 13.10 3.08 -35.27
N GLN A 291 14.14 3.48 -36.00
CA GLN A 291 14.04 4.42 -37.13
C GLN A 291 13.14 3.87 -38.25
N ARG A 292 13.25 2.58 -38.59
CA ARG A 292 12.37 1.95 -39.59
C ARG A 292 10.93 1.88 -39.12
N THR A 293 10.71 1.56 -37.84
CA THR A 293 9.37 1.51 -37.24
C THR A 293 8.73 2.90 -37.20
N ASP A 294 9.49 3.93 -36.81
CA ASP A 294 9.00 5.31 -36.81
C ASP A 294 8.64 5.78 -38.22
N ALA A 295 9.50 5.55 -39.21
CA ALA A 295 9.20 5.86 -40.61
C ALA A 295 7.90 5.17 -41.10
N ALA A 296 7.71 3.88 -40.79
CA ALA A 296 6.49 3.16 -41.16
C ALA A 296 5.24 3.71 -40.46
N ASN A 297 5.36 4.11 -39.18
CA ASN A 297 4.26 4.73 -38.44
C ASN A 297 3.91 6.11 -38.99
N GLN A 298 4.91 6.91 -39.37
CA GLN A 298 4.71 8.21 -40.02
C GLN A 298 4.00 8.05 -41.36
N SER A 299 4.37 7.07 -42.19
CA SER A 299 3.68 6.75 -43.44
C SER A 299 2.21 6.35 -43.20
N ARG A 300 1.95 5.43 -42.26
CA ARG A 300 0.57 5.03 -41.90
C ARG A 300 -0.26 6.21 -41.40
N LEU A 301 0.34 7.09 -40.61
CA LEU A 301 -0.33 8.28 -40.10
C LEU A 301 -0.61 9.30 -41.21
N ALA A 302 0.29 9.43 -42.18
CA ALA A 302 0.07 10.24 -43.38
C ALA A 302 -1.09 9.68 -44.23
N GLU A 303 -1.10 8.38 -44.50
CA GLU A 303 -2.20 7.68 -45.21
C GLU A 303 -3.54 7.83 -44.48
N ALA A 304 -3.55 7.67 -43.14
CA ALA A 304 -4.76 7.85 -42.33
C ALA A 304 -5.28 9.30 -42.38
N ARG A 305 -4.38 10.29 -42.41
CA ARG A 305 -4.75 11.71 -42.57
C ARG A 305 -5.32 11.99 -43.96
N GLU A 306 -4.75 11.40 -45.00
CA GLU A 306 -5.25 11.52 -46.37
C GLU A 306 -6.64 10.89 -46.50
N ASN A 307 -6.82 9.66 -46.00
CA ASN A 307 -8.12 8.97 -46.01
C ASN A 307 -9.21 9.72 -45.22
N LEU A 308 -8.83 10.38 -44.11
CA LEU A 308 -9.75 11.20 -43.34
C LEU A 308 -10.12 12.49 -44.08
N ALA A 309 -9.16 13.10 -44.78
CA ALA A 309 -9.40 14.28 -45.60
C ALA A 309 -10.32 13.98 -46.79
N SER A 310 -10.13 12.83 -47.47
CA SER A 310 -10.99 12.39 -48.57
C SER A 310 -12.41 12.03 -48.10
N ALA A 311 -12.55 11.29 -46.99
CA ALA A 311 -13.86 10.96 -46.42
C ALA A 311 -14.68 12.20 -46.03
N ARG A 312 -14.05 13.22 -45.44
CA ARG A 312 -14.70 14.51 -45.16
C ARG A 312 -15.13 15.26 -46.43
N GLY A 313 -14.35 15.15 -47.50
CA GLY A 313 -14.71 15.72 -48.80
C GLY A 313 -15.92 15.03 -49.43
N GLU A 314 -15.98 13.70 -49.37
CA GLU A 314 -17.11 12.90 -49.87
C GLU A 314 -18.39 13.14 -49.07
N ASP A 315 -18.32 13.22 -47.74
CA ASP A 315 -19.46 13.54 -46.89
C ASP A 315 -20.01 14.95 -47.17
N GLN A 316 -19.14 15.93 -47.43
CA GLN A 316 -19.57 17.28 -47.83
C GLN A 316 -20.25 17.30 -49.21
N ILE A 317 -19.77 16.49 -50.16
CA ILE A 317 -20.41 16.34 -51.47
C ILE A 317 -21.80 15.70 -51.30
N ARG A 318 -21.92 14.66 -50.48
CA ARG A 318 -23.18 13.96 -50.20
C ARG A 318 -24.22 14.87 -49.54
N GLN A 319 -23.82 15.64 -48.53
CA GLN A 319 -24.69 16.62 -47.86
C GLN A 319 -25.17 17.72 -48.82
N ARG A 320 -24.32 18.17 -49.76
CA ARG A 320 -24.73 19.12 -50.80
C ARG A 320 -25.73 18.53 -51.78
N THR A 321 -25.55 17.28 -52.19
CA THR A 321 -26.50 16.60 -53.08
C THR A 321 -27.85 16.35 -52.43
N GLU A 322 -27.88 16.00 -51.14
CA GLU A 322 -29.13 15.83 -50.38
C GLU A 322 -29.84 17.17 -50.13
N ALA A 323 -29.09 18.24 -49.83
CA ALA A 323 -29.66 19.58 -49.67
C ALA A 323 -30.22 20.16 -50.98
N LEU A 324 -29.66 19.78 -52.12
CA LEU A 324 -30.21 20.12 -53.44
C LEU A 324 -31.47 19.31 -53.75
N ALA A 325 -31.46 18.00 -53.46
CA ALA A 325 -32.64 17.14 -53.65
C ALA A 325 -33.82 17.52 -52.73
N ALA A 326 -33.57 18.06 -51.54
CA ALA A 326 -34.62 18.52 -50.62
C ALA A 326 -35.22 19.90 -50.98
N ARG A 327 -34.67 20.58 -52.00
CA ARG A 327 -35.13 21.89 -52.49
C ARG A 327 -36.00 21.81 -53.75
N GLU A 328 -36.05 20.64 -54.39
CA GLU A 328 -36.94 20.33 -55.50
C GLU A 328 -38.27 19.75 -54.98
#